data_AF-A0A8X6FHL1-F1
#
_entry.id   AF-A0A8X6FHL1-F1
#
_cell.length_a   1.000
_cell.length_b   1.000
_cell.length_c   1.000
_cell.angle_alpha   90.00
_cell.angle_beta   90.00
_cell.angle_gamma   90.00
#
_symmetry.space_group_name_H-M   'P 1'
#
loop_
_entity.id
_entity.type
_entity.pdbx_description
1 polymer ?
#
loop_
_entity_poly.entity_id
_entity_poly.type
_entity_poly.pdbx_seq_one_letter_code
_entity_poly.pdbx_strand_id
1 'polypeptide(L)'
;MDKNCLIQRKVLRSAVTKTISELNNCIAANDFPAASLALTKLEGKTKHLFANDELVITYLSSHPDPDTDLDTIVENELEQNETYRDNFISAKVHFQEFSKIYEQKTQQLDISPSMDRLSINLPKLELIDFDSNPKNWFFFWSMFQKIDEYPKIEDDVKFVYLMQTTKVKAFDFVESYHVSKGE
;
A
#
# COMPACT_ATOMS: atom_id res chain seq x y z
N MET A 1 36.97 -21.28 8.91
CA MET A 1 36.23 -20.64 7.81
C MET A 1 36.13 -19.17 8.14
N ASP A 2 37.15 -18.34 7.87
CA ASP A 2 37.44 -17.29 8.88
C ASP A 2 37.74 -15.88 8.37
N LYS A 3 38.50 -15.67 7.29
CA LYS A 3 38.69 -14.29 6.75
C LYS A 3 37.66 -13.87 5.70
N ASN A 4 36.94 -14.84 5.14
CA ASN A 4 35.99 -14.58 4.05
C ASN A 4 34.77 -13.79 4.55
N CYS A 5 34.32 -14.03 5.79
CA CYS A 5 33.20 -13.28 6.37
C CYS A 5 33.53 -11.78 6.46
N LEU A 6 34.75 -11.39 6.87
CA LEU A 6 35.17 -9.99 6.93
C LEU A 6 35.16 -9.30 5.56
N ILE A 7 35.58 -9.99 4.50
CA ILE A 7 35.55 -9.47 3.13
C ILE A 7 34.10 -9.33 2.67
N GLN A 8 33.28 -10.36 2.89
CA GLN A 8 31.85 -10.36 2.55
C GLN A 8 31.11 -9.22 3.27
N ARG A 9 31.36 -9.02 4.58
CA ARG A 9 30.80 -7.93 5.38
C ARG A 9 31.01 -6.58 4.72
N LYS A 10 32.26 -6.30 4.31
CA LYS A 10 32.62 -5.02 3.65
C LYS A 10 31.83 -4.83 2.35
N VAL A 11 31.71 -5.88 1.53
CA VAL A 11 30.95 -5.84 0.27
C VAL A 11 29.46 -5.62 0.55
N LEU A 12 28.89 -6.35 1.52
CA LEU A 12 27.48 -6.27 1.90
C LEU A 12 27.12 -4.90 2.48
N ARG A 13 27.93 -4.34 3.40
CA ARG A 13 27.76 -2.99 3.93
C ARG A 13 27.74 -1.95 2.81
N SER A 14 28.70 -2.02 1.88
CA SER A 14 28.72 -1.11 0.72
C SER A 14 27.47 -1.26 -0.16
N ALA A 15 27.02 -2.49 -0.41
CA ALA A 15 25.83 -2.76 -1.21
C ALA A 15 24.54 -2.25 -0.53
N VAL A 16 24.42 -2.41 0.79
CA VAL A 16 23.32 -1.88 1.60
C VAL A 16 23.30 -0.35 1.54
N THR A 17 24.42 0.32 1.80
CA THR A 17 24.51 1.79 1.73
C THR A 17 24.09 2.31 0.36
N LYS A 18 24.59 1.69 -0.73
CA LYS A 18 24.19 2.06 -2.10
C LYS A 18 22.70 1.88 -2.34
N THR A 19 22.11 0.78 -1.87
CA THR A 19 20.68 0.49 -2.06
C THR A 19 19.82 1.46 -1.24
N ILE A 20 20.26 1.88 -0.05
CA ILE A 20 19.60 2.93 0.74
C ILE A 20 19.62 4.27 -0.02
N SER A 21 20.77 4.65 -0.60
CA SER A 21 20.85 5.85 -1.43
C SER A 21 19.94 5.76 -2.66
N GLU A 22 19.89 4.60 -3.33
CA GLU A 22 18.99 4.35 -4.47
C GLU A 22 17.52 4.50 -4.05
N LEU A 23 17.11 3.90 -2.92
CA LEU A 23 15.77 4.04 -2.35
C LEU A 23 15.41 5.51 -2.09
N ASN A 24 16.30 6.24 -1.41
CA ASN A 24 16.07 7.66 -1.11
C ASN A 24 15.95 8.51 -2.39
N ASN A 25 16.74 8.20 -3.42
CA ASN A 25 16.63 8.87 -4.72
C ASN A 25 15.30 8.57 -5.42
N CYS A 26 14.81 7.32 -5.39
CA CYS A 26 13.51 6.95 -5.93
C CYS A 26 12.36 7.66 -5.19
N ILE A 27 12.45 7.74 -3.86
CA ILE A 27 11.47 8.47 -3.03
C ILE A 27 11.49 9.96 -3.40
N ALA A 28 12.66 10.58 -3.52
CA ALA A 28 12.79 11.97 -3.92
C ALA A 28 12.23 12.23 -5.34
N ALA A 29 12.37 11.25 -6.24
CA ALA A 29 11.80 11.30 -7.59
C ALA A 29 10.28 11.02 -7.63
N ASN A 30 9.64 10.70 -6.49
CA ASN A 30 8.25 10.23 -6.40
C ASN A 30 7.95 8.99 -7.28
N ASP A 31 8.95 8.15 -7.54
CA ASP A 31 8.80 6.92 -8.31
C ASP A 31 8.48 5.75 -7.36
N PHE A 32 7.19 5.51 -7.12
CA PHE A 32 6.75 4.48 -6.19
C PHE A 32 7.13 3.05 -6.60
N PRO A 33 6.93 2.61 -7.86
CA PRO A 33 7.39 1.29 -8.29
C PRO A 33 8.89 1.07 -8.12
N ALA A 34 9.72 2.05 -8.49
CA ALA A 34 11.17 1.94 -8.32
C ALA A 34 11.57 1.94 -6.84
N ALA A 35 10.94 2.79 -6.01
CA ALA A 35 11.18 2.81 -4.57
C ALA A 35 10.78 1.49 -3.90
N SER A 36 9.64 0.90 -4.29
CA SER A 36 9.17 -0.39 -3.78
C SER A 36 10.15 -1.52 -4.13
N LEU A 37 10.62 -1.56 -5.39
CA LEU A 37 11.65 -2.49 -5.83
C LEU A 37 12.98 -2.31 -5.06
N ALA A 38 13.40 -1.05 -4.86
CA ALA A 38 14.61 -0.74 -4.10
C ALA A 38 14.48 -1.19 -2.63
N LEU A 39 13.31 -1.03 -2.01
CA LEU A 39 13.04 -1.54 -0.66
C LEU A 39 13.14 -3.07 -0.61
N THR A 40 12.52 -3.81 -1.54
CA THR A 40 12.63 -5.28 -1.59
C THR A 40 14.08 -5.73 -1.76
N LYS A 41 14.84 -5.07 -2.64
CA LYS A 41 16.28 -5.32 -2.81
C LYS A 41 17.08 -5.04 -1.53
N LEU A 42 16.70 -4.00 -0.78
CA LEU A 42 17.33 -3.63 0.48
C LEU A 42 17.08 -4.70 1.55
N GLU A 43 15.82 -5.12 1.73
CA GLU A 43 15.43 -6.18 2.68
C GLU A 43 16.17 -7.50 2.42
N GLY A 44 16.37 -7.87 1.17
CA GLY A 44 17.17 -9.04 0.81
C GLY A 44 18.63 -8.89 1.24
N LYS A 45 19.26 -7.74 0.93
CA LYS A 45 20.67 -7.50 1.26
C LYS A 45 20.92 -7.39 2.76
N THR A 46 20.02 -6.75 3.53
CA THR A 46 20.18 -6.61 4.98
C THR A 46 20.03 -7.93 5.71
N LYS A 47 19.16 -8.83 5.25
CA LYS A 47 19.12 -10.22 5.76
C LYS A 47 20.48 -10.93 5.63
N HIS A 48 21.12 -10.80 4.47
CA HIS A 48 22.45 -11.38 4.25
C HIS A 48 23.54 -10.69 5.08
N LEU A 49 23.48 -9.36 5.23
CA LEU A 49 24.40 -8.61 6.07
C LEU A 49 24.31 -9.04 7.53
N PHE A 50 23.12 -9.09 8.12
CA PHE A 50 22.95 -9.43 9.53
C PHE A 50 23.40 -10.86 9.84
N ALA A 51 23.12 -11.82 8.95
CA ALA A 51 23.66 -13.17 9.09
C ALA A 51 25.19 -13.20 8.99
N ASN A 52 25.79 -12.37 8.14
CA ASN A 52 27.23 -12.27 8.02
C ASN A 52 27.87 -11.57 9.24
N ASP A 53 27.21 -10.58 9.82
CA ASP A 53 27.65 -9.88 11.03
C ASP A 53 27.73 -10.87 12.23
N GLU A 54 26.75 -11.78 12.38
CA GLU A 54 26.81 -12.86 13.38
C GLU A 54 28.01 -13.79 13.18
N LEU A 55 28.33 -14.13 11.92
CA LEU A 55 29.52 -14.93 11.59
C LEU A 55 30.81 -14.18 11.91
N VAL A 56 30.85 -12.87 11.71
CA VAL A 56 32.01 -12.04 12.02
C VAL A 56 32.23 -11.94 13.53
N ILE A 57 31.18 -11.72 14.32
CA ILE A 57 31.29 -11.74 15.78
C ILE A 57 31.80 -13.11 16.26
N THR A 58 31.22 -14.20 15.75
CA THR A 58 31.67 -15.56 16.07
C THR A 58 33.13 -15.80 15.69
N TYR A 59 33.56 -15.29 14.53
CA TYR A 59 34.94 -15.39 14.07
C TYR A 59 35.91 -14.65 15.02
N LEU A 60 35.60 -13.41 15.36
CA LEU A 60 36.43 -12.59 16.24
C LEU A 60 36.57 -13.21 17.63
N SER A 61 35.48 -13.72 18.21
CA SER A 61 35.52 -14.38 19.51
C SER A 61 36.26 -15.73 19.52
N SER A 62 36.26 -16.46 18.40
CA SER A 62 36.95 -17.76 18.28
C SER A 62 38.43 -17.64 17.90
N HIS A 63 38.87 -16.47 17.43
CA HIS A 63 40.25 -16.19 17.02
C HIS A 63 40.76 -14.92 17.69
N PRO A 64 40.85 -14.89 19.04
CA PRO A 64 41.37 -13.73 19.76
C PRO A 64 42.84 -13.50 19.44
N ASP A 65 43.19 -12.27 19.11
CA ASP A 65 44.57 -11.83 19.00
C ASP A 65 45.11 -11.53 20.42
N PRO A 66 46.19 -12.20 20.87
CA PRO A 66 46.72 -12.02 22.22
C PRO A 66 47.19 -10.59 22.53
N ASP A 67 47.49 -9.79 21.51
CA ASP A 67 47.96 -8.41 21.65
C ASP A 67 46.82 -7.38 21.56
N THR A 68 45.57 -7.83 21.37
CA THR A 68 44.44 -6.93 21.15
C THR A 68 43.33 -7.11 22.19
N ASP A 69 42.76 -5.99 22.61
CA ASP A 69 41.60 -5.97 23.49
C ASP A 69 40.35 -6.47 22.76
N LEU A 70 40.06 -7.75 22.96
CA LEU A 70 38.95 -8.46 22.32
C LEU A 70 37.60 -7.84 22.68
N ASP A 71 37.41 -7.43 23.93
CA ASP A 71 36.14 -6.88 24.41
C ASP A 71 35.85 -5.56 23.68
N THR A 72 36.84 -4.66 23.62
CA THR A 72 36.73 -3.40 22.87
C THR A 72 36.48 -3.62 21.37
N ILE A 73 37.11 -4.63 20.74
CA ILE A 73 36.85 -4.95 19.33
C ILE A 73 35.41 -5.40 19.12
N VAL A 74 34.94 -6.34 19.94
CA VAL A 74 33.61 -6.92 19.81
C VAL A 74 32.54 -5.87 20.07
N GLU A 75 32.72 -5.02 21.09
CA GLU A 75 31.84 -3.88 21.37
C GLU A 75 31.72 -2.95 20.16
N ASN A 76 32.85 -2.49 19.59
CA ASN A 76 32.85 -1.63 18.41
C ASN A 76 32.17 -2.32 17.20
N GLU A 77 32.38 -3.62 17.03
CA GLU A 77 31.74 -4.37 15.95
C GLU A 77 30.21 -4.41 16.13
N LEU A 78 29.72 -4.62 17.35
CA LEU A 78 28.30 -4.59 17.67
C LEU A 78 27.69 -3.20 17.47
N GLU A 79 28.37 -2.13 17.91
CA GLU A 79 27.92 -0.75 17.69
C GLU A 79 27.81 -0.42 16.19
N GLN A 80 28.78 -0.85 15.39
CA GLN A 80 28.71 -0.71 13.94
C GLN A 80 27.53 -1.48 13.36
N ASN A 81 27.29 -2.72 13.81
CA ASN A 81 26.16 -3.52 13.33
C ASN A 81 24.82 -2.87 13.66
N GLU A 82 24.66 -2.34 14.88
CA GLU A 82 23.46 -1.59 15.28
C GLU A 82 23.25 -0.35 14.40
N THR A 83 24.32 0.37 14.07
CA THR A 83 24.23 1.51 13.13
C THR A 83 23.62 1.10 11.78
N TYR A 84 23.97 -0.07 11.23
CA TYR A 84 23.37 -0.55 9.98
C TYR A 84 21.92 -1.04 10.16
N ARG A 85 21.58 -1.58 11.33
CA ARG A 85 20.18 -1.94 11.67
C ARG A 85 19.31 -0.70 11.76
N ASP A 86 19.77 0.33 12.47
CA ASP A 86 19.08 1.60 12.60
C ASP A 86 18.88 2.26 11.23
N ASN A 87 19.93 2.33 10.41
CA ASN A 87 19.83 2.87 9.06
C ASN A 87 18.80 2.12 8.19
N PHE A 88 18.72 0.79 8.32
CA PHE A 88 17.71 -0.01 7.62
C PHE A 88 16.30 0.28 8.13
N ILE A 89 16.10 0.36 9.45
CA ILE A 89 14.81 0.69 10.06
C ILE A 89 14.37 2.09 9.63
N SER A 90 15.25 3.08 9.70
CA SER A 90 14.97 4.44 9.25
C SER A 90 14.58 4.48 7.77
N ALA A 91 15.31 3.78 6.91
CA ALA A 91 14.98 3.68 5.49
C ALA A 91 13.60 3.03 5.26
N LYS A 92 13.25 2.01 6.04
CA LYS A 92 11.95 1.33 5.96
C LYS A 92 10.81 2.23 6.42
N VAL A 93 10.98 2.93 7.54
CA VAL A 93 10.01 3.90 8.06
C VAL A 93 9.78 5.02 7.04
N HIS A 94 10.85 5.57 6.48
CA HIS A 94 10.77 6.61 5.46
C HIS A 94 10.00 6.14 4.21
N PHE A 95 10.23 4.91 3.76
CA PHE A 95 9.42 4.32 2.67
C PHE A 95 7.95 4.14 3.06
N GLN A 96 7.64 3.70 4.29
CA GLN A 96 6.26 3.53 4.75
C GLN A 96 5.50 4.87 4.79
N GLU A 97 6.15 5.93 5.24
CA GLU A 97 5.59 7.28 5.20
C GLU A 97 5.34 7.73 3.76
N PHE A 98 6.31 7.50 2.88
CA PHE A 98 6.17 7.75 1.45
C PHE A 98 5.00 6.96 0.83
N SER A 99 4.85 5.67 1.16
CA SER A 99 3.73 4.82 0.69
C SER A 99 2.38 5.38 1.11
N LYS A 100 2.23 5.76 2.39
CA LYS A 100 0.99 6.37 2.89
C LYS A 100 0.64 7.65 2.15
N ILE A 101 1.62 8.52 1.92
CA ILE A 101 1.41 9.78 1.17
C ILE A 101 1.05 9.47 -0.29
N TYR A 102 1.71 8.50 -0.91
CA TYR A 102 1.44 8.08 -2.27
C TYR A 102 0.00 7.54 -2.41
N GLU A 103 -0.41 6.65 -1.52
CA GLU A 103 -1.78 6.09 -1.46
C GLU A 103 -2.84 7.18 -1.26
N GLN A 104 -2.59 8.15 -0.38
CA GLN A 104 -3.48 9.29 -0.18
C GLN A 104 -3.59 10.16 -1.43
N LYS A 105 -2.48 10.41 -2.13
CA LYS A 105 -2.48 11.16 -3.40
C LYS A 105 -3.19 10.41 -4.51
N THR A 106 -3.00 9.10 -4.63
CA THR A 106 -3.70 8.29 -5.63
C THR A 106 -5.19 8.21 -5.33
N GLN A 107 -5.59 8.08 -4.06
CA GLN A 107 -7.00 8.16 -3.66
C GLN A 107 -7.58 9.54 -3.94
N GLN A 108 -6.84 10.63 -3.69
CA GLN A 108 -7.27 11.99 -4.06
C GLN A 108 -7.29 12.26 -5.58
N LEU A 109 -6.52 11.51 -6.38
CA LEU A 109 -6.57 11.56 -7.84
C LEU A 109 -7.77 10.78 -8.40
N ASP A 110 -8.11 9.65 -7.78
CA ASP A 110 -9.39 8.95 -8.01
C ASP A 110 -10.59 9.77 -7.48
N ILE A 111 -10.34 10.73 -6.58
CA ILE A 111 -11.30 11.73 -6.07
C ILE A 111 -11.03 13.13 -6.69
N SER A 112 -10.28 13.23 -7.80
CA SER A 112 -10.25 14.45 -8.60
C SER A 112 -11.52 14.53 -9.45
N PRO A 113 -12.12 15.71 -9.66
CA PRO A 113 -13.56 15.91 -9.74
C PRO A 113 -14.09 15.64 -11.15
N SER A 114 -14.13 14.38 -11.55
CA SER A 114 -15.06 13.95 -12.60
C SER A 114 -16.42 13.52 -12.01
N MET A 115 -16.53 13.32 -10.69
CA MET A 115 -17.82 13.13 -10.00
C MET A 115 -18.21 14.28 -9.06
N ASP A 116 -17.28 15.10 -8.57
CA ASP A 116 -17.64 16.36 -7.87
C ASP A 116 -18.07 17.48 -8.83
N ARG A 117 -17.81 17.33 -10.15
CA ARG A 117 -18.48 18.09 -11.21
C ARG A 117 -19.78 17.45 -11.70
N LEU A 118 -20.28 16.45 -10.98
CA LEU A 118 -21.70 16.16 -10.91
C LEU A 118 -22.25 16.50 -9.52
N SER A 119 -21.69 17.53 -8.86
CA SER A 119 -22.54 18.58 -8.28
C SER A 119 -23.25 19.35 -9.40
N ILE A 120 -23.92 18.61 -10.30
CA ILE A 120 -25.18 19.11 -10.79
C ILE A 120 -25.92 19.37 -9.48
N ASN A 121 -26.20 20.64 -9.19
CA ASN A 121 -27.30 21.01 -8.32
C ASN A 121 -28.55 20.45 -9.02
N LEU A 122 -28.69 19.13 -8.98
CA LEU A 122 -29.93 18.47 -9.24
C LEU A 122 -30.82 19.05 -8.16
N PRO A 123 -31.98 19.62 -8.51
CA PRO A 123 -32.98 19.86 -7.49
C PRO A 123 -33.02 18.57 -6.68
N LYS A 124 -32.84 18.67 -5.35
CA LYS A 124 -33.08 17.56 -4.45
C LYS A 124 -34.53 17.17 -4.70
N LEU A 125 -34.75 16.31 -5.69
CA LEU A 125 -35.99 15.61 -5.85
C LEU A 125 -35.95 14.73 -4.62
N GLU A 126 -36.79 15.06 -3.64
CA GLU A 126 -36.99 14.24 -2.45
C GLU A 126 -37.56 12.92 -2.95
N LEU A 127 -36.65 12.03 -3.33
CA LEU A 127 -36.97 10.68 -3.71
C LEU A 127 -37.38 9.99 -2.44
N ILE A 128 -38.59 9.47 -2.47
CA ILE A 128 -39.08 8.61 -1.41
C ILE A 128 -38.21 7.36 -1.45
N ASP A 129 -37.37 7.20 -0.43
CA ASP A 129 -36.61 5.98 -0.21
C ASP A 129 -37.56 4.78 -0.26
N PHE A 130 -37.21 3.72 -1.00
CA PHE A 130 -38.01 2.50 -0.97
C PHE A 130 -37.85 1.83 0.40
N ASP A 131 -38.93 1.83 1.18
CA ASP A 131 -38.99 1.35 2.57
C ASP A 131 -39.12 -0.17 2.69
N SER A 132 -38.89 -0.92 1.60
CA SER A 132 -39.11 -2.37 1.50
C SER A 132 -40.57 -2.80 1.70
N ASN A 133 -41.53 -1.87 1.65
CA ASN A 133 -42.95 -2.18 1.74
C ASN A 133 -43.51 -2.58 0.35
N PRO A 134 -44.06 -3.80 0.18
CA PRO A 134 -44.62 -4.26 -1.09
C PRO A 134 -45.71 -3.34 -1.65
N LYS A 135 -46.43 -2.60 -0.80
CA LYS A 135 -47.46 -1.64 -1.21
C LYS A 135 -46.88 -0.42 -1.94
N ASN A 136 -45.63 -0.07 -1.64
CA ASN A 136 -44.95 1.09 -2.23
C ASN A 136 -44.11 0.70 -3.47
N TRP A 137 -44.03 -0.59 -3.80
CA TRP A 137 -43.23 -1.10 -4.92
C TRP A 137 -43.69 -0.56 -6.28
N PHE A 138 -45.00 -0.56 -6.52
CA PHE A 138 -45.57 -0.02 -7.76
C PHE A 138 -45.37 1.49 -7.87
N PHE A 139 -45.50 2.22 -6.76
CA PHE A 139 -45.27 3.66 -6.73
C PHE A 139 -43.81 3.99 -7.03
N PHE A 140 -42.87 3.26 -6.43
CA PHE A 140 -41.44 3.37 -6.69
C PHE A 140 -41.10 3.18 -8.19
N TRP A 141 -41.56 2.08 -8.81
CA TRP A 141 -41.24 1.82 -10.23
C TRP A 141 -41.94 2.77 -11.20
N SER A 142 -43.17 3.20 -10.92
CA SER A 142 -43.85 4.20 -11.75
C SER A 142 -43.15 5.57 -11.73
N MET A 143 -42.41 5.86 -10.65
CA MET A 143 -41.57 7.06 -10.56
C MET A 143 -40.27 6.88 -11.36
N PHE A 144 -39.60 5.73 -11.24
CA PHE A 144 -38.38 5.45 -11.99
C PHE A 144 -38.63 5.35 -13.50
N GLN A 145 -39.78 4.82 -13.91
CA GLN A 145 -40.17 4.78 -15.33
C GLN A 145 -40.18 6.19 -15.96
N LYS A 146 -40.63 7.21 -15.22
CA LYS A 146 -40.62 8.60 -15.71
C LYS A 146 -39.21 9.18 -15.87
N ILE A 147 -38.24 8.64 -15.14
CA ILE A 147 -36.84 9.04 -15.18
C ILE A 147 -36.14 8.33 -16.34
N ASP A 148 -36.47 7.06 -16.55
CA ASP A 148 -35.98 6.28 -17.68
C ASP A 148 -36.45 6.86 -19.02
N GLU A 149 -37.72 7.26 -19.10
CA GLU A 149 -38.32 7.91 -20.27
C GLU A 149 -37.84 9.36 -20.48
N TYR A 150 -37.05 9.93 -19.56
CA TYR A 150 -36.59 11.32 -19.67
C TYR A 150 -35.37 11.44 -20.60
N PRO A 151 -35.51 12.04 -21.80
CA PRO A 151 -34.50 11.97 -22.86
C PRO A 151 -33.25 12.83 -22.62
N LYS A 152 -33.23 13.63 -21.55
CA LYS A 152 -32.10 14.52 -21.20
C LYS A 152 -31.17 13.94 -20.14
N ILE A 153 -31.45 12.73 -19.65
CA ILE A 153 -30.60 12.04 -18.68
C ILE A 153 -29.93 10.88 -19.42
N GLU A 154 -28.60 10.84 -19.38
CA GLU A 154 -27.81 9.74 -19.94
C GLU A 154 -28.03 8.46 -19.12
N ASP A 155 -27.92 7.30 -19.77
CA ASP A 155 -28.25 6.01 -19.14
C ASP A 155 -27.36 5.70 -17.92
N ASP A 156 -26.09 6.13 -17.94
CA ASP A 156 -25.17 6.00 -16.80
C ASP A 156 -25.67 6.78 -15.58
N VAL A 157 -26.25 7.96 -15.80
CA VAL A 157 -26.80 8.81 -14.71
C VAL A 157 -28.10 8.21 -14.16
N LYS A 158 -28.94 7.60 -15.02
CA LYS A 158 -30.13 6.85 -14.58
C LYS A 158 -29.76 5.65 -13.72
N PHE A 159 -28.69 4.94 -14.08
CA PHE A 159 -28.20 3.79 -13.32
C PHE A 159 -27.72 4.19 -11.93
N VAL A 160 -26.95 5.28 -11.83
CA VAL A 160 -26.52 5.84 -10.53
C VAL A 160 -27.75 6.24 -9.68
N TYR A 161 -28.78 6.79 -10.31
CA TYR A 161 -30.02 7.17 -9.63
C TYR A 161 -30.78 5.97 -9.03
N LEU A 162 -30.86 4.87 -9.77
CA LEU A 162 -31.46 3.62 -9.29
C LEU A 162 -30.70 3.08 -8.08
N MET A 163 -29.37 3.06 -8.18
CA MET A 163 -28.49 2.59 -7.12
C MET A 163 -28.61 3.41 -5.83
N GLN A 164 -28.73 4.73 -5.93
CA GLN A 164 -28.86 5.61 -4.76
C GLN A 164 -30.21 5.47 -4.06
N THR A 165 -31.30 5.26 -4.81
CA THR A 165 -32.65 5.15 -4.26
C THR A 165 -32.96 3.76 -3.69
N THR A 166 -32.19 2.76 -4.12
CA THR A 166 -32.27 1.37 -3.67
C THR A 166 -31.32 1.18 -2.48
N LYS A 167 -31.72 1.57 -1.27
CA LYS A 167 -30.87 1.40 -0.07
C LYS A 167 -30.39 -0.05 0.08
N VAL A 168 -29.11 -0.19 0.44
CA VAL A 168 -28.22 -1.36 0.59
C VAL A 168 -28.83 -2.73 0.97
N LYS A 169 -30.02 -2.83 1.58
CA LYS A 169 -30.67 -4.14 1.84
C LYS A 169 -31.26 -4.83 0.60
N ALA A 170 -31.55 -4.06 -0.46
CA ALA A 170 -32.03 -4.65 -1.71
C ALA A 170 -30.86 -5.10 -2.62
N PHE A 171 -29.62 -4.67 -2.37
CA PHE A 171 -28.46 -5.13 -3.13
C PHE A 171 -28.18 -6.60 -2.86
N ASP A 172 -28.20 -7.03 -1.59
CA ASP A 172 -28.13 -8.45 -1.20
C ASP A 172 -29.27 -9.29 -1.82
N PHE A 173 -30.45 -8.68 -2.03
CA PHE A 173 -31.59 -9.33 -2.67
C PHE A 173 -31.42 -9.45 -4.19
N VAL A 174 -30.89 -8.41 -4.86
CA VAL A 174 -30.60 -8.45 -6.30
C VAL A 174 -29.47 -9.41 -6.62
N GLU A 175 -28.44 -9.48 -5.75
CA GLU A 175 -27.35 -10.46 -5.86
C GLU A 175 -27.84 -11.90 -5.62
N SER A 176 -28.90 -12.09 -4.81
CA SER A 176 -29.51 -13.41 -4.60
C SER A 176 -30.23 -13.99 -5.83
N TYR A 177 -30.54 -13.18 -6.85
CA TYR A 177 -31.07 -13.67 -8.13
C TYR A 177 -29.93 -14.10 -9.06
N HIS A 178 -29.34 -15.26 -8.79
CA HIS A 178 -28.65 -15.99 -9.84
C HIS A 178 -29.67 -16.51 -10.86
N VAL A 179 -29.46 -16.19 -12.14
CA VAL A 179 -30.18 -16.75 -13.28
C VAL A 179 -30.16 -18.28 -13.16
N SER A 180 -31.30 -18.87 -12.79
CA SER A 180 -31.52 -20.29 -13.08
C SER A 180 -31.51 -20.43 -14.59
N LYS A 181 -30.43 -20.98 -15.13
CA LYS A 181 -30.42 -21.50 -16.49
C LYS A 181 -31.57 -22.52 -16.54
N GLY A 182 -32.63 -22.18 -17.26
CA GLY A 182 -33.71 -23.09 -17.54
C GLY A 182 -33.18 -24.31 -18.28
N GLU A 183 -33.47 -25.49 -17.73
CA GLU A 183 -33.63 -26.73 -18.51
C GLU A 183 -35.10 -26.82 -18.97
#